data_AF-A0A966THY5-F1
#
_entry.id   AF-A0A966THY5-F1
#
_cell.length_a   1.000
_cell.length_b   1.000
_cell.length_c   1.000
_cell.angle_alpha   90.00
_cell.angle_beta   90.00
_cell.angle_gamma   90.00
#
_symmetry.space_group_name_H-M   'P 1'
#
loop_
_entity.id
_entity.type
_entity.pdbx_description
1 polymer ?
#
loop_
_entity_poly.entity_id
_entity_poly.type
_entity_poly.pdbx_seq_one_letter_code
_entity_poly.pdbx_strand_id
1 'polypeptide(L)'
;MKLHPALIGFISSLLMIASLLGGYYQFITSGETAQLIAYGWYGAGIMATLLLHGANAKGFGGKFSLGFRCFIVVTLALVLFTYLFNTLHPETAQQAAIALRAEMIKANNRTPDEIERDVNLFREGFATMVVSRSIFGYLMFGALVTAMGSFILTLRKP
;
A
#
# COMPACT_ATOMS: atom_id res chain seq x y z
N MET A 1 15.41 24.43 -5.28
CA MET A 1 14.08 24.15 -5.90
C MET A 1 13.14 23.66 -4.80
N LYS A 2 11.96 24.27 -4.60
CA LYS A 2 10.97 23.75 -3.63
C LYS A 2 10.28 22.55 -4.27
N LEU A 3 10.60 21.32 -3.84
CA LEU A 3 9.97 20.11 -4.39
C LEU A 3 8.49 20.10 -4.03
N HIS A 4 7.61 20.07 -5.03
CA HIS A 4 6.17 20.03 -4.80
C HIS A 4 5.77 18.72 -4.05
N PRO A 5 4.84 18.75 -3.08
CA PRO A 5 4.39 17.56 -2.35
C PRO A 5 3.99 16.36 -3.23
N ALA A 6 3.37 16.64 -4.38
CA ALA A 6 3.02 15.60 -5.35
C ALA A 6 4.24 14.92 -5.99
N LEU A 7 5.34 15.66 -6.17
CA LEU A 7 6.59 15.10 -6.72
C LEU A 7 7.26 14.16 -5.69
N ILE A 8 7.22 14.52 -4.40
CA ILE A 8 7.69 13.64 -3.32
C ILE A 8 6.84 12.36 -3.30
N GLY A 9 5.50 12.50 -3.39
CA GLY A 9 4.60 11.35 -3.51
C GLY A 9 4.91 10.47 -4.72
N PHE A 10 5.19 11.07 -5.88
CA PHE A 10 5.57 10.33 -7.08
C PHE A 10 6.88 9.55 -6.89
N ILE A 11 7.93 10.20 -6.37
CA ILE A 11 9.22 9.54 -6.08
C ILE A 11 9.04 8.40 -5.08
N SER A 12 8.28 8.63 -4.00
CA SER A 12 7.97 7.58 -3.03
C SER A 12 7.24 6.40 -3.66
N SER A 13 6.29 6.65 -4.57
CA SER A 13 5.59 5.57 -5.28
C SER A 13 6.53 4.74 -6.16
N LEU A 14 7.49 5.38 -6.85
CA LEU A 14 8.49 4.66 -7.64
C LEU A 14 9.41 3.80 -6.77
N LEU A 15 9.85 4.32 -5.62
CA LEU A 15 10.67 3.57 -4.66
C LEU A 15 9.91 2.38 -4.05
N MET A 16 8.62 2.57 -3.74
CA MET A 16 7.74 1.49 -3.29
C MET A 16 7.62 0.40 -4.35
N ILE A 17 7.27 0.78 -5.59
CA ILE A 17 7.11 -0.16 -6.70
C ILE A 17 8.43 -0.92 -6.95
N ALA A 18 9.56 -0.22 -6.98
CA ALA A 18 10.87 -0.83 -7.14
C ALA A 18 11.19 -1.83 -6.03
N SER A 19 10.82 -1.52 -4.78
CA SER A 19 11.00 -2.44 -3.64
C SER A 19 10.12 -3.68 -3.78
N LEU A 20 8.84 -3.51 -4.15
CA LEU A 20 7.91 -4.62 -4.35
C LEU A 20 8.34 -5.55 -5.50
N LEU A 21 8.80 -4.98 -6.61
CA LEU A 21 9.39 -5.76 -7.71
C LEU A 21 10.68 -6.44 -7.28
N GLY A 22 11.52 -5.77 -6.50
CA GLY A 22 12.73 -6.35 -5.92
C GLY A 22 12.43 -7.60 -5.06
N GLY A 23 11.35 -7.58 -4.28
CA GLY A 23 10.88 -8.74 -3.54
C GLY A 23 10.35 -9.86 -4.44
N TYR A 24 9.58 -9.51 -5.47
CA TYR A 24 9.03 -10.49 -6.41
C TYR A 24 10.12 -11.22 -7.21
N TYR A 25 11.11 -10.49 -7.73
CA TYR A 25 12.24 -11.06 -8.48
C TYR A 25 13.37 -11.58 -7.59
N GLN A 26 13.15 -11.69 -6.27
CA GLN A 26 14.12 -12.22 -5.30
C GLN A 26 15.46 -11.44 -5.22
N PHE A 27 15.47 -10.17 -5.65
CA PHE A 27 16.59 -9.25 -5.40
C PHE A 27 16.64 -8.78 -3.93
N ILE A 28 15.51 -8.87 -3.22
CA ILE A 28 15.39 -8.63 -1.78
C ILE A 28 15.07 -9.98 -1.11
N THR A 29 15.70 -10.24 0.05
CA THR A 29 15.71 -11.52 0.76
C THR A 29 14.33 -12.17 0.95
N SER A 30 13.27 -11.38 1.12
CA SER A 30 11.90 -11.88 1.16
C SER A 30 10.88 -10.85 0.68
N GLY A 31 9.73 -11.32 0.21
CA GLY A 31 8.59 -10.46 -0.15
C GLY A 31 8.09 -9.62 1.03
N GLU A 32 8.12 -10.17 2.24
CA GLU A 32 7.74 -9.44 3.47
C GLU A 32 8.72 -8.29 3.77
N THR A 33 10.04 -8.53 3.63
CA THR A 33 11.05 -7.49 3.80
C THR A 33 10.88 -6.40 2.75
N ALA A 34 10.64 -6.76 1.49
CA ALA A 34 10.36 -5.81 0.42
C ALA A 34 9.12 -4.96 0.71
N GLN A 35 8.06 -5.57 1.24
CA GLN A 35 6.83 -4.87 1.63
C GLN A 35 7.08 -3.90 2.80
N LEU A 36 7.87 -4.29 3.79
CA LEU A 36 8.25 -3.43 4.92
C LEU A 36 9.06 -2.22 4.43
N ILE A 37 10.03 -2.43 3.53
CA ILE A 37 10.81 -1.36 2.92
C ILE A 37 9.90 -0.41 2.13
N ALA A 38 8.94 -0.93 1.37
CA ALA A 38 7.96 -0.12 0.65
C ALA A 38 7.13 0.76 1.61
N TYR A 39 6.61 0.20 2.70
CA TYR A 39 5.92 1.01 3.72
C TYR A 39 6.84 2.04 4.38
N GLY A 40 8.13 1.73 4.53
CA GLY A 40 9.16 2.69 4.94
C GLY A 40 9.24 3.89 3.99
N TRP A 41 9.38 3.65 2.68
CA TRP A 41 9.38 4.71 1.67
C TRP A 41 8.10 5.53 1.66
N TYR A 42 6.96 4.88 1.90
CA TYR A 42 5.67 5.54 1.96
C TYR A 42 5.61 6.53 3.12
N GLY A 43 5.90 6.05 4.33
CA GLY A 43 5.91 6.89 5.53
C GLY A 43 6.95 7.99 5.46
N ALA A 44 8.16 7.68 4.98
CA ALA A 44 9.23 8.65 4.81
C ALA A 44 8.85 9.78 3.85
N GLY A 45 8.19 9.47 2.72
CA GLY A 45 7.70 10.48 1.77
C GLY A 45 6.68 11.44 2.37
N ILE A 46 5.73 10.91 3.14
CA ILE A 46 4.74 11.71 3.86
C ILE A 46 5.43 12.60 4.89
N MET A 47 6.31 12.04 5.71
CA MET A 47 7.02 12.79 6.74
C MET A 47 7.94 13.86 6.16
N ALA A 48 8.67 13.56 5.07
CA ALA A 48 9.48 14.53 4.36
C ALA A 48 8.63 15.68 3.81
N THR A 49 7.46 15.36 3.25
CA THR A 49 6.49 16.38 2.79
C THR A 49 6.09 17.32 3.93
N LEU A 50 5.69 16.75 5.07
CA LEU A 50 5.26 17.49 6.25
C LEU A 50 6.39 18.34 6.86
N LEU A 51 7.61 17.83 6.93
CA LEU A 51 8.76 18.56 7.49
C LEU A 51 9.21 19.71 6.58
N LEU A 52 9.23 19.49 5.26
CA LEU A 52 9.72 20.50 4.30
C LEU A 52 8.71 21.63 4.06
N HIS A 53 7.41 21.34 4.14
CA HIS A 53 6.36 22.30 3.74
C HIS A 53 5.39 22.65 4.88
N GLY A 54 5.40 21.92 5.99
CA GLY A 54 4.43 22.08 7.08
C GLY A 54 4.56 23.39 7.86
N ALA A 55 5.70 24.06 7.80
CA ALA A 55 5.89 25.39 8.40
C ALA A 55 4.97 26.46 7.77
N ASN A 56 4.66 26.32 6.48
CA ASN A 56 3.78 27.26 5.77
C ASN A 56 2.28 26.93 5.97
N ALA A 57 1.97 25.77 6.57
CA ALA A 57 0.61 25.28 6.75
C ALA A 57 0.11 25.55 8.18
N LYS A 58 -0.98 26.32 8.28
CA LYS A 58 -1.59 26.68 9.58
C LYS A 58 -2.40 25.52 10.17
N GLY A 59 -2.15 25.25 11.45
CA GLY A 59 -2.86 24.24 12.23
C GLY A 59 -2.71 22.81 11.73
N PHE A 60 -3.47 21.90 12.35
CA PHE A 60 -3.50 20.48 12.00
C PHE A 60 -4.05 20.25 10.58
N GLY A 61 -5.22 20.84 10.27
CA GLY A 61 -5.90 20.59 8.99
C GLY A 61 -5.07 21.00 7.76
N GLY A 62 -4.32 22.11 7.85
CA GLY A 62 -3.41 22.53 6.78
C GLY A 62 -2.27 21.54 6.56
N LYS A 63 -1.65 21.05 7.64
CA LYS A 63 -0.59 20.04 7.58
C LYS A 63 -1.14 18.69 7.10
N PHE A 64 -2.34 18.32 7.53
CA PHE A 64 -2.99 17.10 7.06
C PHE A 64 -3.27 17.15 5.56
N SER A 65 -3.81 18.27 5.05
CA SER A 65 -4.05 18.45 3.61
C SER A 65 -2.76 18.34 2.79
N LEU A 66 -1.65 18.83 3.33
CA LEU A 66 -0.34 18.72 2.70
C LEU A 66 0.14 17.27 2.59
N GLY A 67 0.04 16.49 3.67
CA GLY A 67 0.36 15.05 3.64
C GLY A 67 -0.60 14.26 2.75
N PHE A 68 -1.89 14.60 2.76
CA PHE A 68 -2.91 14.03 1.88
C PHE A 68 -2.54 14.13 0.41
N ARG A 69 -2.11 15.31 -0.04
CA ARG A 69 -1.66 15.52 -1.44
C ARG A 69 -0.47 14.64 -1.82
N CYS A 70 0.39 14.28 -0.88
CA CYS A 70 1.48 13.35 -1.12
C CYS A 70 0.95 11.91 -1.20
N PHE A 71 0.22 11.45 -0.19
CA PHE A 71 -0.14 10.04 -0.08
C PHE A 71 -1.25 9.61 -1.05
N ILE A 72 -2.10 10.53 -1.51
CA ILE A 72 -3.11 10.21 -2.54
C ILE A 72 -2.44 9.87 -3.88
N VAL A 73 -1.35 10.57 -4.23
CA VAL A 73 -0.56 10.29 -5.44
C VAL A 73 0.06 8.91 -5.34
N VAL A 74 0.64 8.59 -4.18
CA VAL A 74 1.20 7.25 -3.91
C VAL A 74 0.12 6.18 -4.05
N THR A 75 -1.04 6.39 -3.42
CA THR A 75 -2.17 5.45 -3.47
C THR A 75 -2.61 5.18 -4.90
N LEU A 76 -2.83 6.22 -5.71
CA LEU A 76 -3.26 6.06 -7.10
C LEU A 76 -2.22 5.30 -7.94
N ALA A 77 -0.94 5.63 -7.78
CA ALA A 77 0.15 4.93 -8.47
C ALA A 77 0.22 3.45 -8.07
N LEU A 78 0.11 3.14 -6.79
CA LEU A 78 0.17 1.76 -6.28
C LEU A 78 -1.06 0.94 -6.66
N VAL A 79 -2.23 1.56 -6.75
CA VAL A 79 -3.46 0.90 -7.20
C VAL A 79 -3.34 0.52 -8.68
N LEU A 80 -2.86 1.44 -9.51
CA LEU A 80 -2.59 1.16 -10.92
C LEU A 80 -1.54 0.06 -11.07
N PHE A 81 -0.44 0.13 -10.32
CA PHE A 81 0.57 -0.90 -10.30
C PHE A 81 0.00 -2.26 -9.87
N THR A 82 -0.78 -2.32 -8.79
CA THR A 82 -1.39 -3.55 -8.28
C THR A 82 -2.27 -4.19 -9.34
N TYR A 83 -3.12 -3.39 -10.01
CA TYR A 83 -3.99 -3.88 -11.08
C TYR A 83 -3.19 -4.44 -12.26
N LEU A 84 -2.19 -3.69 -12.75
CA LEU A 84 -1.34 -4.12 -13.87
C LEU A 84 -0.55 -5.38 -13.51
N PHE A 85 0.04 -5.42 -12.31
CA PHE A 85 0.83 -6.55 -11.83
C PHE A 85 0.00 -7.83 -11.76
N ASN A 86 -1.20 -7.78 -11.17
CA ASN A 86 -2.08 -8.96 -11.09
C ASN A 86 -2.59 -9.41 -12.47
N THR A 87 -2.74 -8.48 -13.42
CA THR A 87 -3.14 -8.82 -14.80
C THR A 87 -2.00 -9.50 -15.57
N LEU A 88 -0.75 -9.08 -15.34
CA LEU A 88 0.43 -9.65 -15.97
C LEU A 88 0.89 -10.97 -15.32
N HIS A 89 0.55 -11.18 -14.04
CA HIS A 89 0.98 -12.32 -13.23
C HIS A 89 -0.21 -13.13 -12.69
N PRO A 90 -1.00 -13.79 -13.55
CA PRO A 90 -2.16 -14.57 -13.12
C PRO A 90 -1.80 -15.79 -12.24
N GLU A 91 -0.54 -16.22 -12.24
CA GLU A 91 -0.02 -17.28 -11.37
C GLU A 91 -0.20 -16.95 -9.88
N THR A 92 -0.20 -15.66 -9.52
CA THR A 92 -0.39 -15.19 -8.15
C THR A 92 -1.78 -15.56 -7.61
N ALA A 93 -2.82 -15.41 -8.42
CA ALA A 93 -4.18 -15.81 -8.08
C ALA A 93 -4.28 -17.33 -7.89
N GLN A 94 -3.58 -18.10 -8.73
CA GLN A 94 -3.57 -19.57 -8.64
C GLN A 94 -2.85 -20.05 -7.37
N GLN A 95 -1.69 -19.50 -7.05
CA GLN A 95 -0.96 -19.83 -5.83
C GLN A 95 -1.77 -19.47 -4.58
N ALA A 96 -2.40 -18.29 -4.56
CA ALA A 96 -3.26 -17.87 -3.45
C ALA A 96 -4.48 -18.79 -3.28
N ALA A 97 -5.07 -19.26 -4.38
CA ALA A 97 -6.19 -20.21 -4.35
C ALA A 97 -5.79 -21.60 -3.80
N ILE A 98 -4.58 -22.07 -4.14
CA ILE A 98 -4.03 -23.31 -3.57
C ILE A 98 -3.82 -23.17 -2.07
N ALA A 99 -3.23 -22.05 -1.63
CA ALA A 99 -3.03 -21.77 -0.21
C ALA A 99 -4.36 -21.72 0.55
N LEU A 100 -5.36 -21.02 -0.01
CA LEU A 100 -6.70 -20.95 0.56
C LEU A 100 -7.35 -22.34 0.68
N ARG A 101 -7.26 -23.17 -0.37
CA ARG A 101 -7.76 -24.55 -0.33
C ARG A 101 -7.10 -25.34 0.80
N ALA A 102 -5.79 -25.24 0.95
CA ALA A 102 -5.05 -25.93 2.01
C ALA A 102 -5.49 -25.47 3.41
N GLU A 103 -5.72 -24.17 3.61
CA GLU A 103 -6.25 -23.63 4.86
C GLU A 103 -7.66 -24.14 5.17
N MET A 104 -8.55 -24.20 4.17
CA MET A 104 -9.91 -24.70 4.36
C MET A 104 -9.96 -26.20 4.68
N ILE A 105 -9.13 -27.00 4.02
CA ILE A 105 -8.99 -28.43 4.34
C ILE A 105 -8.51 -28.60 5.78
N LYS A 106 -7.50 -27.79 6.19
CA LYS A 106 -6.98 -27.82 7.55
C LYS A 106 -8.01 -27.39 8.60
N ALA A 107 -8.88 -26.43 8.27
CA ALA A 107 -9.96 -25.99 9.16
C ALA A 107 -11.03 -27.07 9.39
N ASN A 108 -11.15 -28.04 8.48
CA ASN A 108 -12.02 -29.22 8.57
C ASN A 108 -13.48 -28.91 8.94
N ASN A 109 -14.00 -27.79 8.43
CA ASN A 109 -15.35 -27.29 8.74
C ASN A 109 -16.23 -27.12 7.50
N ARG A 110 -15.79 -27.61 6.34
CA ARG A 110 -16.48 -27.52 5.04
C ARG A 110 -16.40 -28.85 4.30
N THR A 111 -17.42 -29.14 3.50
CA THR A 111 -17.42 -30.27 2.57
C THR A 111 -16.49 -30.01 1.38
N PRO A 112 -16.03 -31.06 0.66
CA PRO A 112 -15.19 -30.89 -0.52
C PRO A 112 -15.82 -29.95 -1.57
N ASP A 113 -17.12 -30.10 -1.85
CA ASP A 113 -17.83 -29.30 -2.84
C ASP A 113 -17.92 -27.82 -2.45
N GLU A 114 -18.10 -27.53 -1.16
CA GLU A 114 -18.08 -26.15 -0.64
C GLU A 114 -16.69 -25.52 -0.77
N ILE A 115 -15.63 -26.30 -0.51
CA ILE A 115 -14.25 -25.84 -0.67
C ILE A 115 -13.99 -25.50 -2.15
N GLU A 116 -14.40 -26.36 -3.08
CA GLU A 116 -14.19 -26.11 -4.51
C GLU A 116 -14.90 -24.84 -4.98
N ARG A 117 -16.17 -24.69 -4.59
CA ARG A 117 -16.98 -23.51 -4.91
C ARG A 117 -16.32 -22.23 -4.37
N ASP A 118 -15.93 -22.22 -3.10
CA ASP A 118 -15.37 -21.04 -2.46
C ASP A 118 -14.00 -20.68 -3.05
N VAL A 119 -13.17 -21.66 -3.40
CA VAL A 119 -11.88 -21.46 -4.08
C VAL A 119 -12.07 -20.89 -5.49
N ASN A 120 -13.09 -21.34 -6.23
CA ASN A 120 -13.38 -20.80 -7.56
C ASN A 120 -13.85 -19.35 -7.49
N LEU A 121 -14.76 -19.04 -6.57
CA LEU A 121 -15.19 -17.65 -6.31
C LEU A 121 -14.01 -16.75 -5.90
N PHE A 122 -13.10 -17.28 -5.08
CA PHE A 122 -11.88 -16.55 -4.70
C PHE A 122 -11.01 -16.22 -5.91
N ARG A 123 -10.80 -17.18 -6.83
CA ARG A 123 -9.99 -16.96 -8.04
C ARG A 123 -10.60 -15.89 -8.94
N GLU A 124 -11.90 -15.95 -9.17
CA GLU A 124 -12.63 -14.96 -9.99
C GLU A 124 -12.59 -13.56 -9.36
N GLY A 125 -12.74 -13.47 -8.04
CA GLY A 125 -12.72 -12.22 -7.30
C GLY A 125 -11.33 -11.71 -6.91
N PHE A 126 -10.26 -12.45 -7.20
CA PHE A 126 -8.92 -12.21 -6.64
C PHE A 126 -8.39 -10.81 -6.96
N ALA A 127 -8.41 -10.42 -8.25
CA ALA A 127 -7.89 -9.12 -8.68
C ALA A 127 -8.66 -7.97 -8.00
N THR A 128 -9.98 -8.04 -7.96
CA THR A 128 -10.83 -7.06 -7.28
C THR A 128 -10.51 -7.01 -5.79
N MET A 129 -10.39 -8.17 -5.13
CA MET A 129 -10.05 -8.24 -3.71
C MET A 129 -8.70 -7.58 -3.41
N VAL A 130 -7.65 -7.94 -4.17
CA VAL A 130 -6.30 -7.41 -3.96
C VAL A 130 -6.26 -5.91 -4.19
N VAL A 131 -6.89 -5.43 -5.27
CA VAL A 131 -6.98 -3.99 -5.57
C VAL A 131 -7.74 -3.23 -4.47
N SER A 132 -8.92 -3.71 -4.07
CA SER A 132 -9.71 -3.08 -3.00
C SER A 132 -8.93 -3.05 -1.68
N ARG A 133 -8.31 -4.18 -1.29
CA ARG A 133 -7.48 -4.26 -0.08
C ARG A 133 -6.32 -3.27 -0.14
N SER A 134 -5.66 -3.16 -1.29
CA SER A 134 -4.57 -2.20 -1.52
C SER A 134 -5.05 -0.75 -1.39
N ILE A 135 -6.18 -0.38 -2.01
CA ILE A 135 -6.76 0.98 -1.89
C ILE A 135 -6.97 1.33 -0.42
N PHE A 136 -7.74 0.49 0.31
CA PHE A 136 -8.06 0.77 1.70
C PHE A 136 -6.82 0.76 2.59
N GLY A 137 -5.91 -0.20 2.40
CA GLY A 137 -4.68 -0.31 3.17
C GLY A 137 -3.78 0.92 3.02
N TYR A 138 -3.53 1.37 1.79
CA TYR A 138 -2.67 2.52 1.54
C TYR A 138 -3.32 3.84 1.97
N LEU A 139 -4.63 4.02 1.77
CA LEU A 139 -5.34 5.21 2.25
C LEU A 139 -5.33 5.29 3.77
N MET A 140 -5.61 4.17 4.46
CA MET A 140 -5.63 4.11 5.91
C MET A 140 -4.25 4.39 6.50
N PHE A 141 -3.20 3.72 5.99
CA PHE A 141 -1.83 3.95 6.45
C PHE A 141 -1.37 5.39 6.17
N GLY A 142 -1.64 5.91 4.97
CA GLY A 142 -1.31 7.28 4.60
C GLY A 142 -1.99 8.32 5.49
N ALA A 143 -3.28 8.10 5.78
CA ALA A 143 -4.04 8.95 6.70
C ALA A 143 -3.49 8.89 8.13
N LEU A 144 -3.14 7.71 8.63
CA LEU A 144 -2.54 7.54 9.97
C LEU A 144 -1.21 8.27 10.10
N VAL A 145 -0.26 8.02 9.19
CA VAL A 145 1.05 8.68 9.22
C VAL A 145 0.90 10.19 9.08
N THR A 146 0.01 10.63 8.19
CA THR A 146 -0.25 12.06 7.98
C THR A 146 -0.87 12.70 9.23
N ALA A 147 -1.84 12.05 9.86
CA ALA A 147 -2.46 12.54 11.09
C ALA A 147 -1.43 12.64 12.22
N MET A 148 -0.65 11.59 12.45
CA MET A 148 0.41 11.58 13.46
C MET A 148 1.45 12.70 13.20
N GLY A 149 1.96 12.79 11.98
CA GLY A 149 2.93 13.83 11.62
C GLY A 149 2.37 15.24 11.74
N SER A 150 1.12 15.45 11.32
CA SER A 150 0.43 16.75 11.42
C SER A 150 0.19 17.15 12.88
N PHE A 151 -0.16 16.18 13.73
CA PHE A 151 -0.34 16.40 15.16
C PHE A 151 0.98 16.78 15.84
N ILE A 152 2.04 15.99 15.63
CA ILE A 152 3.38 16.24 16.18
C ILE A 152 3.88 17.64 15.79
N LEU A 153 3.75 18.02 14.52
CA LEU A 153 4.19 19.33 14.03
C LEU A 153 3.28 20.50 14.44
N THR A 154 2.07 20.22 14.91
CA THR A 154 1.20 21.26 15.48
C THR A 154 1.52 21.50 16.95
N LEU A 155 1.93 20.45 17.68
CA LEU A 155 2.38 20.56 19.07
C LEU A 155 3.75 21.25 19.21
N ARG A 156 4.62 21.09 18.20
CA ARG A 156 5.86 21.84 18.08
C ARG A 156 5.51 23.33 17.83
N LYS A 157 5.40 24.13 18.90
CA LYS A 157 5.39 25.59 18.77
C LYS A 157 6.67 26.04 18.03
N PRO A 158 6.60 27.08 17.19
CA PRO A 158 7.78 27.65 16.55
C PRO A 158 8.82 28.09 17.58
#